data_AF-A0A0L1IM55-F1
#
_entry.id   AF-A0A0L1IM55-F1
#
_cell.length_a   1.000
_cell.length_b   1.000
_cell.length_c   1.000
_cell.angle_alpha   90.00
_cell.angle_beta   90.00
_cell.angle_gamma   90.00
#
_symmetry.space_group_name_H-M   'P 1'
#
loop_
_entity.id
_entity.type
_entity.pdbx_description
1 polymer ?
#
loop_
_entity_poly.entity_id
_entity_poly.type
_entity_poly.pdbx_seq_one_letter_code
_entity_poly.pdbx_strand_id
1 'polypeptide(L)'
;LTSFSYHPQTKDLSLPLFLGNMASEGDWTCDANDAVQITLVQPSEQKPKTLSSFHPQFTYPIFGDDETIFGYKGLIIRLRFAAHDLRPHLHISYDEKFKTVGDTSAVDLLKTLNPFIPEEAFSTLAEYESAVQEDKDAKDFVPPGKLVHNYVTRGRTYEIWAGSLADPKVRRLLDRAQVFVSLFIEAGTPLETEDPEWTLERWTYG
;
A
#
# COMPACT_ATOMS: atom_id res chain seq x y z
N LEU A 1 29.91 -74.09 -35.93
CA LEU A 1 28.76 -73.15 -35.81
C LEU A 1 29.07 -72.20 -34.68
N THR A 2 29.24 -70.94 -35.05
CA THR A 2 29.61 -69.75 -34.30
C THR A 2 28.50 -69.27 -33.35
N SER A 3 28.84 -68.83 -32.14
CA SER A 3 28.21 -67.68 -31.47
C SER A 3 29.03 -67.29 -30.22
N PHE A 4 29.74 -66.16 -30.25
CA PHE A 4 29.29 -64.80 -29.94
C PHE A 4 29.13 -64.53 -28.44
N SER A 5 30.16 -63.89 -27.90
CA SER A 5 30.24 -63.27 -26.57
C SER A 5 29.22 -62.15 -26.42
N TYR A 6 28.54 -62.07 -25.28
CA TYR A 6 27.71 -60.93 -24.91
C TYR A 6 28.31 -60.26 -23.67
N HIS A 7 28.76 -59.02 -23.84
CA HIS A 7 29.24 -58.13 -22.79
C HIS A 7 28.12 -57.09 -22.57
N PRO A 8 27.52 -56.97 -21.37
CA PRO A 8 26.59 -55.88 -21.13
C PRO A 8 27.39 -54.59 -20.89
N GLN A 9 27.36 -53.67 -21.86
CA GLN A 9 27.73 -52.28 -21.61
C GLN A 9 26.64 -51.62 -20.77
N THR A 10 26.98 -51.28 -19.53
CA THR A 10 26.23 -50.32 -18.72
C THR A 10 26.31 -48.95 -19.40
N LYS A 11 25.20 -48.48 -19.97
CA LYS A 11 25.04 -47.08 -20.36
C LYS A 11 24.94 -46.25 -19.09
N ASP A 12 26.02 -45.58 -18.77
CA ASP A 12 26.07 -44.50 -17.80
C ASP A 12 25.24 -43.32 -18.35
N LEU A 13 24.00 -43.21 -17.91
CA LEU A 13 23.13 -42.06 -18.19
C LEU A 13 23.37 -41.03 -17.08
N SER A 14 24.49 -40.33 -17.17
CA SER A 14 24.69 -39.07 -16.46
C SER A 14 23.71 -38.04 -17.04
N LEU A 15 22.55 -37.89 -16.39
CA LEU A 15 21.65 -36.76 -16.63
C LEU A 15 22.39 -35.46 -16.29
N PRO A 16 22.41 -34.44 -17.15
CA PRO A 16 22.99 -33.16 -16.79
C PRO A 16 22.17 -32.56 -15.65
N LEU A 17 22.84 -32.31 -14.52
CA LEU A 17 22.32 -31.52 -13.41
C LEU A 17 21.99 -30.13 -13.98
N PHE A 18 20.72 -29.86 -14.24
CA PHE A 18 20.24 -28.49 -14.42
C PHE A 18 20.39 -27.80 -13.06
N LEU A 19 21.58 -27.28 -12.77
CA LEU A 19 21.73 -26.16 -11.86
C LEU A 19 21.10 -24.95 -12.53
N GLY A 20 19.76 -24.90 -12.51
CA GLY A 20 19.09 -23.62 -12.44
C GLY A 20 19.65 -22.94 -11.20
N ASN A 21 20.33 -21.82 -11.39
CA ASN A 21 20.81 -20.97 -10.32
C ASN A 21 19.60 -20.67 -9.43
N MET A 22 19.43 -21.40 -8.32
CA MET A 22 18.47 -21.04 -7.29
C MET A 22 19.04 -19.75 -6.72
N ALA A 23 18.61 -18.62 -7.27
CA ALA A 23 18.68 -17.36 -6.55
C ALA A 23 18.12 -17.68 -5.17
N SER A 24 18.96 -17.57 -4.13
CA SER A 24 18.52 -17.82 -2.77
C SER A 24 17.27 -16.98 -2.52
N GLU A 25 16.27 -17.53 -1.82
CA GLU A 25 15.01 -16.83 -1.54
C GLU A 25 15.23 -15.40 -1.00
N GLY A 26 16.34 -15.17 -0.27
CA GLY A 26 16.76 -13.85 0.19
C GLY A 26 17.02 -12.79 -0.90
N ASP A 27 17.27 -13.18 -2.15
CA ASP A 27 17.47 -12.24 -3.27
C ASP A 27 16.14 -11.70 -3.85
N TRP A 28 15.02 -12.34 -3.52
CA TRP A 28 13.69 -12.00 -4.05
C TRP A 28 12.74 -11.47 -2.98
N THR A 29 13.18 -11.42 -1.74
CA THR A 29 12.42 -10.92 -0.60
C THR A 29 12.94 -9.55 -0.19
N CYS A 30 12.04 -8.62 0.08
CA CYS A 30 12.37 -7.31 0.62
C CYS A 30 11.56 -7.01 1.88
N ASP A 31 12.10 -6.12 2.72
CA ASP A 31 11.41 -5.58 3.88
C ASP A 31 10.26 -4.68 3.42
N ALA A 32 9.04 -4.93 3.91
CA ALA A 32 7.84 -4.20 3.54
C ALA A 32 7.83 -2.77 4.09
N ASN A 33 8.38 -2.54 5.28
CA ASN A 33 8.46 -1.22 5.90
C ASN A 33 9.39 -0.30 5.07
N ASP A 34 10.46 -0.85 4.51
CA ASP A 34 11.36 -0.13 3.59
C ASP A 34 10.75 0.06 2.20
N ALA A 35 10.06 -0.96 1.67
CA ALA A 35 9.47 -0.90 0.32
C ALA A 35 8.29 0.08 0.24
N VAL A 36 7.49 0.22 1.31
CA VAL A 36 6.33 1.11 1.36
C VAL A 36 6.77 2.54 1.70
N GLN A 37 6.45 3.48 0.80
CA GLN A 37 6.73 4.90 0.96
C GLN A 37 5.43 5.69 0.99
N ILE A 38 5.23 6.48 2.04
CA ILE A 38 4.07 7.34 2.20
C ILE A 38 4.51 8.78 1.94
N THR A 39 3.78 9.48 1.06
CA THR A 39 4.08 10.88 0.76
C THR A 39 2.85 11.75 0.89
N LEU A 40 3.00 12.90 1.56
CA LEU A 40 1.99 13.95 1.55
C LEU A 40 2.32 14.94 0.43
N VAL A 41 1.33 15.28 -0.39
CA VAL A 41 1.49 16.21 -1.52
C VAL A 41 0.46 17.32 -1.44
N GLN A 42 0.76 18.46 -2.05
CA GLN A 42 -0.18 19.56 -2.19
C GLN A 42 -0.07 20.17 -3.59
N PRO A 43 -1.09 20.91 -4.06
CA PRO A 43 -1.00 21.68 -5.29
C PRO A 43 0.21 22.63 -5.29
N SER A 44 0.82 22.85 -6.46
CA SER A 44 1.91 23.82 -6.64
C SER A 44 1.79 24.55 -7.97
N GLU A 45 2.83 25.22 -8.45
CA GLU A 45 2.75 26.04 -9.66
C GLU A 45 2.51 25.22 -10.94
N GLN A 46 3.11 24.04 -11.06
CA GLN A 46 3.06 23.22 -12.28
C GLN A 46 2.54 21.80 -12.05
N LYS A 47 2.89 21.20 -10.91
CA LYS A 47 2.50 19.84 -10.52
C LYS A 47 2.45 19.75 -9.00
N PRO A 48 1.77 18.73 -8.43
CA PRO A 48 1.77 18.54 -6.99
C PRO A 48 3.19 18.46 -6.42
N LYS A 49 3.43 19.20 -5.34
CA LYS A 49 4.70 19.20 -4.60
C LYS A 49 4.60 18.28 -3.40
N THR A 50 5.62 17.44 -3.22
CA THR A 50 5.79 16.63 -2.01
C THR A 50 6.16 17.51 -0.82
N LEU A 51 5.39 17.40 0.26
CA LEU A 51 5.61 18.07 1.54
C LEU A 51 6.48 17.23 2.48
N SER A 52 6.21 15.93 2.51
CA SER A 52 6.90 14.97 3.36
C SER A 52 6.90 13.59 2.73
N SER A 53 7.90 12.79 3.07
CA SER A 53 8.00 11.38 2.76
C SER A 53 8.44 10.63 4.01
N PHE A 54 7.80 9.51 4.30
CA PHE A 54 8.10 8.68 5.46
C PHE A 54 7.69 7.23 5.19
N HIS A 55 8.14 6.34 6.07
CA HIS A 55 7.85 4.91 6.03
C HIS A 55 6.79 4.57 7.10
N PRO A 56 6.01 3.50 6.89
CA PRO A 56 5.18 2.97 7.95
C PRO A 56 6.02 2.44 9.12
N GLN A 57 5.40 2.34 10.29
CA GLN A 57 6.00 1.67 11.43
C GLN A 57 5.67 0.17 11.42
N PHE A 58 4.51 -0.18 10.88
CA PHE A 58 4.03 -1.55 10.78
C PHE A 58 3.46 -1.80 9.39
N THR A 59 3.65 -3.01 8.90
CA THR A 59 3.11 -3.52 7.64
C THR A 59 2.57 -4.94 7.78
N TYR A 60 2.73 -5.58 8.94
CA TYR A 60 2.24 -6.93 9.19
C TYR A 60 0.73 -7.13 8.96
N PRO A 61 -0.18 -6.14 9.20
CA PRO A 61 -1.59 -6.34 8.87
C PRO A 61 -1.82 -6.53 7.37
N ILE A 62 -0.90 -6.02 6.54
CA ILE A 62 -1.00 -6.01 5.08
C ILE A 62 -0.18 -7.15 4.46
N PHE A 63 1.07 -7.34 4.90
CA PHE A 63 2.02 -8.27 4.27
C PHE A 63 2.35 -9.50 5.13
N GLY A 64 1.69 -9.67 6.28
CA GLY A 64 1.88 -10.79 7.20
C GLY A 64 2.97 -10.55 8.24
N ASP A 65 3.02 -11.41 9.26
CA ASP A 65 3.80 -11.22 10.49
C ASP A 65 5.30 -10.97 10.30
N ASP A 66 5.90 -11.50 9.22
CA ASP A 66 7.32 -11.29 8.91
C ASP A 66 7.61 -9.92 8.29
N GLU A 67 6.59 -9.15 7.90
CA GLU A 67 6.73 -7.83 7.26
C GLU A 67 7.65 -7.85 6.04
N THR A 68 7.56 -8.93 5.26
CA THR A 68 8.35 -9.10 4.04
C THR A 68 7.50 -9.33 2.81
N ILE A 69 8.04 -8.97 1.65
CA ILE A 69 7.38 -9.13 0.36
C ILE A 69 8.26 -9.96 -0.56
N PHE A 70 7.77 -11.13 -0.95
CA PHE A 70 8.45 -12.02 -1.89
C PHE A 70 8.12 -11.71 -3.35
N GLY A 71 9.13 -11.85 -4.19
CA GLY A 71 9.02 -11.95 -5.64
C GLY A 71 9.40 -10.68 -6.41
N TYR A 72 10.03 -9.70 -5.76
CA TYR A 72 10.35 -8.41 -6.37
C TYR A 72 11.75 -7.93 -5.99
N LYS A 73 12.49 -7.41 -6.99
CA LYS A 73 13.75 -6.69 -6.77
C LYS A 73 13.54 -5.21 -7.02
N GLY A 74 14.16 -4.38 -6.18
CA GLY A 74 14.00 -2.92 -6.27
C GLY A 74 12.55 -2.46 -6.09
N LEU A 75 11.77 -3.16 -5.27
CA LEU A 75 10.36 -2.85 -5.06
C LEU A 75 10.19 -1.50 -4.37
N ILE A 76 9.32 -0.66 -4.94
CA ILE A 76 8.84 0.57 -4.33
C ILE A 76 7.31 0.57 -4.44
N ILE A 77 6.64 0.65 -3.29
CA ILE A 77 5.19 0.83 -3.16
C ILE A 77 4.96 2.23 -2.62
N ARG A 78 4.56 3.17 -3.48
CA ARG A 78 4.33 4.56 -3.07
C ARG A 78 2.85 4.87 -2.92
N LEU A 79 2.44 5.18 -1.68
CA LEU A 79 1.13 5.71 -1.33
C LEU A 79 1.23 7.23 -1.21
N ARG A 80 0.59 7.96 -2.13
CA ARG A 80 0.52 9.42 -2.12
C ARG A 80 -0.80 9.85 -1.53
N PHE A 81 -0.80 10.86 -0.66
CA PHE A 81 -2.01 11.46 -0.10
C PHE A 81 -1.98 12.96 -0.31
N ALA A 82 -3.07 13.52 -0.83
CA ALA A 82 -3.23 14.97 -0.87
C ALA A 82 -3.39 15.49 0.57
N ALA A 83 -2.63 16.52 0.93
CA ALA A 83 -2.51 16.97 2.32
C ALA A 83 -3.80 17.56 2.89
N HIS A 84 -4.71 18.06 2.04
CA HIS A 84 -5.97 18.64 2.46
C HIS A 84 -7.06 17.57 2.69
N ASP A 85 -7.34 16.70 1.72
CA ASP A 85 -8.48 15.77 1.77
C ASP A 85 -8.09 14.28 1.86
N LEU A 86 -6.80 13.99 2.04
CA LEU A 86 -6.20 12.65 2.06
C LEU A 86 -6.50 11.82 0.82
N ARG A 87 -6.81 12.42 -0.34
CA ARG A 87 -7.03 11.66 -1.57
C ARG A 87 -5.82 10.78 -1.88
N PRO A 88 -5.98 9.46 -1.98
CA PRO A 88 -4.87 8.54 -2.13
C PRO A 88 -4.52 8.31 -3.60
N HIS A 89 -3.29 7.86 -3.84
CA HIS A 89 -2.87 7.23 -5.09
C HIS A 89 -1.75 6.23 -4.83
N LEU A 90 -1.92 5.02 -5.37
CA LEU A 90 -0.96 3.93 -5.31
C LEU A 90 -0.09 3.92 -6.57
N HIS A 91 1.21 3.81 -6.38
CA HIS A 91 2.16 3.51 -7.44
C HIS A 91 3.08 2.38 -7.04
N ILE A 92 3.20 1.38 -7.89
CA ILE A 92 4.10 0.25 -7.68
C ILE A 92 5.11 0.24 -8.82
N SER A 93 6.40 0.15 -8.46
CA SER A 93 7.49 -0.04 -9.40
C SER A 93 8.48 -1.07 -8.85
N TYR A 94 9.12 -1.82 -9.74
CA TYR A 94 10.14 -2.81 -9.41
C TYR A 94 11.06 -3.00 -10.61
N ASP A 95 12.30 -3.44 -10.37
CA ASP A 95 13.28 -3.69 -11.42
C ASP A 95 13.03 -5.06 -12.08
N GLU A 96 12.78 -6.08 -11.24
CA GLU A 96 12.50 -7.44 -11.68
C GLU A 96 11.37 -8.06 -10.85
N LYS A 97 10.59 -8.94 -11.50
CA LYS A 97 9.55 -9.75 -10.87
C LYS A 97 9.88 -11.23 -11.03
N PHE A 98 9.78 -11.98 -9.94
CA PHE A 98 10.00 -13.42 -9.92
C PHE A 98 9.03 -14.12 -10.88
N LYS A 99 9.57 -15.00 -11.73
CA LYS A 99 8.76 -15.83 -12.63
C LYS A 99 8.25 -17.03 -11.83
N THR A 100 6.95 -17.26 -11.87
CA THR A 100 6.33 -18.41 -11.20
C THR A 100 7.01 -19.72 -11.60
N VAL A 101 7.40 -20.51 -10.60
CA VAL A 101 7.96 -21.86 -10.77
C VAL A 101 7.26 -22.80 -9.81
N GLY A 102 6.60 -23.85 -10.32
CA GLY A 102 5.75 -24.71 -9.52
C GLY A 102 4.62 -23.89 -8.86
N ASP A 103 4.50 -24.02 -7.55
CA ASP A 103 3.51 -23.31 -6.73
C ASP A 103 4.04 -21.98 -6.14
N THR A 104 5.32 -21.65 -6.37
CA THR A 104 5.93 -20.42 -5.86
C THR A 104 5.71 -19.27 -6.84
N SER A 105 5.01 -18.22 -6.39
CA SER A 105 4.74 -17.01 -7.18
C SER A 105 4.99 -15.74 -6.36
N ALA A 106 5.26 -14.63 -7.05
CA ALA A 106 5.40 -13.32 -6.41
C ALA A 106 4.08 -12.89 -5.77
N VAL A 107 4.17 -12.14 -4.66
CA VAL A 107 2.98 -11.61 -3.97
C VAL A 107 2.13 -10.77 -4.93
N ASP A 108 0.82 -10.98 -4.94
CA ASP A 108 -0.10 -10.13 -5.71
C ASP A 108 -0.35 -8.82 -4.96
N LEU A 109 0.53 -7.85 -5.17
CA LEU A 109 0.52 -6.57 -4.47
C LEU A 109 -0.81 -5.81 -4.59
N LEU A 110 -1.47 -5.87 -5.75
CA LEU A 110 -2.74 -5.17 -5.94
C LEU A 110 -3.84 -5.83 -5.10
N LYS A 111 -3.93 -7.17 -5.17
CA LYS A 111 -4.88 -7.92 -4.36
C LYS A 111 -4.62 -7.74 -2.86
N THR A 112 -3.35 -7.70 -2.44
CA THR A 112 -2.96 -7.51 -1.04
C THR A 112 -3.31 -6.12 -0.51
N LEU A 113 -3.12 -5.07 -1.32
CA LEU A 113 -3.38 -3.69 -0.90
C LEU A 113 -4.85 -3.27 -1.00
N ASN A 114 -5.61 -3.83 -1.95
CA ASN A 114 -7.00 -3.46 -2.23
C ASN A 114 -7.95 -3.41 -1.02
N PRO A 115 -7.84 -4.29 0.00
CA PRO A 115 -8.69 -4.21 1.19
C PRO A 115 -8.38 -3.02 2.11
N PHE A 116 -7.21 -2.39 1.98
CA PHE A 116 -6.73 -1.37 2.91
C PHE A 116 -6.79 0.05 2.35
N ILE A 117 -6.91 0.21 1.04
CA ILE A 117 -6.97 1.52 0.38
C ILE A 117 -8.21 1.62 -0.51
N PRO A 118 -8.83 2.80 -0.62
CA PRO A 118 -10.05 2.95 -1.42
C PRO A 118 -9.76 2.81 -2.92
N GLU A 119 -10.77 2.40 -3.68
CA GLU A 119 -10.67 2.13 -5.13
C GLU A 119 -10.09 3.31 -5.94
N GLU A 120 -10.38 4.55 -5.54
CA GLU A 120 -9.85 5.75 -6.20
C GLU A 120 -8.31 5.85 -6.17
N ALA A 121 -7.65 5.14 -5.25
CA ALA A 121 -6.19 5.06 -5.17
C ALA A 121 -5.55 4.41 -6.40
N PHE A 122 -6.30 3.61 -7.16
CA PHE A 122 -5.79 2.88 -8.33
C PHE A 122 -5.88 3.67 -9.64
N SER A 123 -6.25 4.96 -9.58
CA SER A 123 -6.20 5.88 -10.71
C SER A 123 -4.77 6.02 -11.26
N THR A 124 -4.65 6.47 -12.51
CA THR A 124 -3.33 6.75 -13.09
C THR A 124 -2.67 7.95 -12.42
N LEU A 125 -1.34 8.02 -12.47
CA LEU A 125 -0.60 9.17 -11.92
C LEU A 125 -1.04 10.50 -12.53
N ALA A 126 -1.31 10.52 -13.84
CA ALA A 126 -1.77 11.73 -14.52
C ALA A 126 -3.16 12.17 -14.03
N GLU A 127 -4.10 11.23 -13.86
CA GLU A 127 -5.43 11.53 -13.30
C GLU A 127 -5.31 12.04 -11.87
N TYR A 128 -4.50 11.39 -11.03
CA TYR A 128 -4.27 11.82 -9.66
C TYR A 128 -3.63 13.22 -9.60
N GLU A 129 -2.57 13.46 -10.36
CA GLU A 129 -1.87 14.75 -10.36
C GLU A 129 -2.79 15.88 -10.82
N SER A 130 -3.55 15.68 -11.90
CA SER A 130 -4.57 16.64 -12.34
C SER A 130 -5.64 16.86 -11.27
N ALA A 131 -6.15 15.78 -10.66
CA ALA A 131 -7.20 15.87 -9.67
C ALA A 131 -6.75 16.61 -8.39
N VAL A 132 -5.48 16.50 -8.00
CA VAL A 132 -4.90 17.30 -6.91
C VAL A 132 -4.66 18.74 -7.37
N GLN A 133 -4.04 18.93 -8.52
CA GLN A 133 -3.59 20.24 -9.00
C GLN A 133 -4.75 21.19 -9.34
N GLU A 134 -5.86 20.65 -9.82
CA GLU A 134 -7.04 21.40 -10.25
C GLU A 134 -8.13 21.49 -9.16
N ASP A 135 -7.87 20.95 -7.98
CA ASP A 135 -8.80 21.00 -6.85
C ASP A 135 -8.96 22.44 -6.34
N LYS A 136 -10.06 23.07 -6.75
CA LYS A 136 -10.39 24.47 -6.41
C LYS A 136 -10.65 24.64 -4.91
N ASP A 137 -11.07 23.58 -4.24
CA ASP A 137 -11.43 23.59 -2.83
C ASP A 137 -10.20 23.36 -1.94
N ALA A 138 -9.06 22.90 -2.49
CA ALA A 138 -7.86 22.57 -1.70
C ALA A 138 -7.34 23.74 -0.84
N LYS A 139 -7.40 24.97 -1.35
CA LYS A 139 -6.95 26.17 -0.63
C LYS A 139 -7.92 26.62 0.48
N ASP A 140 -9.20 26.31 0.33
CA ASP A 140 -10.28 26.71 1.23
C ASP A 140 -10.79 25.50 2.02
N PHE A 141 -10.06 24.39 1.97
CA PHE A 141 -10.46 23.14 2.59
C PHE A 141 -10.54 23.33 4.10
N VAL A 142 -11.66 22.89 4.65
CA VAL A 142 -11.85 22.65 6.07
C VAL A 142 -12.34 21.22 6.27
N PRO A 143 -11.92 20.53 7.34
CA PRO A 143 -12.44 19.21 7.63
C PRO A 143 -13.98 19.20 7.70
N PRO A 144 -14.65 18.16 7.17
CA PRO A 144 -16.11 18.06 7.26
C PRO A 144 -16.55 17.89 8.72
N GLY A 145 -17.73 18.42 9.04
CA GLY A 145 -18.30 18.41 10.39
C GLY A 145 -18.32 19.79 11.04
N LYS A 146 -18.15 19.83 12.37
CA LYS A 146 -18.20 21.04 13.18
C LYS A 146 -16.86 21.27 13.87
N LEU A 147 -16.36 22.49 13.80
CA LEU A 147 -15.22 22.93 14.60
C LEU A 147 -15.59 22.85 16.09
N VAL A 148 -14.91 22.00 16.84
CA VAL A 148 -15.14 21.83 18.29
C VAL A 148 -14.11 22.56 19.14
N HIS A 149 -12.89 22.72 18.64
CA HIS A 149 -11.83 23.40 19.35
C HIS A 149 -10.79 23.97 18.39
N ASN A 150 -10.14 25.07 18.77
CA ASN A 150 -8.96 25.58 18.10
C ASN A 150 -7.95 26.09 19.12
N TYR A 151 -6.67 25.98 18.79
CA TYR A 151 -5.58 26.47 19.63
C TYR A 151 -4.40 26.91 18.76
N VAL A 152 -3.55 27.77 19.33
CA VAL A 152 -2.33 28.27 18.69
C VAL A 152 -1.12 27.76 19.45
N THR A 153 -0.19 27.12 18.75
CA THR A 153 1.10 26.74 19.31
C THR A 153 2.19 26.92 18.27
N ARG A 154 3.37 27.40 18.70
CA ARG A 154 4.53 27.66 17.83
C ARG A 154 4.18 28.52 16.60
N GLY A 155 3.28 29.50 16.76
CA GLY A 155 2.84 30.39 15.69
C GLY A 155 1.97 29.73 14.60
N ARG A 156 1.45 28.53 14.85
CA ARG A 156 0.51 27.83 13.96
C ARG A 156 -0.82 27.62 14.65
N THR A 157 -1.90 27.79 13.90
CA THR A 157 -3.27 27.48 14.33
C THR A 157 -3.55 26.02 14.04
N TYR A 158 -4.13 25.33 15.02
CA TYR A 158 -4.61 23.97 14.91
C TYR A 158 -6.09 23.94 15.26
N GLU A 159 -6.83 23.09 14.56
CA GLU A 159 -8.26 22.95 14.71
C GLU A 159 -8.61 21.48 14.95
N ILE A 160 -9.61 21.26 15.79
CA ILE A 160 -10.20 19.95 16.05
C ILE A 160 -11.63 20.02 15.56
N TRP A 161 -11.99 19.10 14.67
CA TRP A 161 -13.30 19.00 14.04
C TRP A 161 -13.96 17.68 14.43
N ALA A 162 -15.27 17.71 14.65
CA ALA A 162 -16.08 16.53 14.93
C ALA A 162 -17.18 16.39 13.88
N GLY A 163 -17.27 15.20 13.29
CA GLY A 163 -18.23 14.87 12.24
C GLY A 163 -18.95 13.55 12.54
N SER A 164 -20.19 13.41 12.06
CA SER A 164 -20.92 12.14 12.13
C SER A 164 -20.54 11.26 10.94
N LEU A 165 -20.42 9.95 11.12
CA LEU A 165 -20.21 9.00 10.02
C LEU A 165 -21.44 8.87 9.10
N ALA A 166 -22.60 9.40 9.51
CA ALA A 166 -23.74 9.58 8.63
C ALA A 166 -23.51 10.68 7.57
N ASP A 167 -22.53 11.58 7.77
CA ASP A 167 -22.12 12.54 6.73
C ASP A 167 -21.17 11.84 5.73
N PRO A 168 -21.56 11.72 4.44
CA PRO A 168 -20.73 11.07 3.43
C PRO A 168 -19.34 11.71 3.25
N LYS A 169 -19.19 13.00 3.56
CA LYS A 169 -17.89 13.69 3.48
C LYS A 169 -16.95 13.25 4.61
N VAL A 170 -17.49 13.09 5.83
CA VAL A 170 -16.75 12.58 6.98
C VAL A 170 -16.34 11.14 6.74
N ARG A 171 -17.29 10.31 6.29
CA ARG A 171 -17.02 8.90 5.95
C ARG A 171 -15.93 8.77 4.89
N ARG A 172 -16.00 9.54 3.80
CA ARG A 172 -14.96 9.54 2.76
C ARG A 172 -13.58 9.88 3.31
N LEU A 173 -13.48 10.92 4.15
CA LEU A 173 -12.20 11.30 4.75
C LEU A 173 -11.67 10.19 5.68
N LEU A 174 -12.56 9.55 6.45
CA LEU A 174 -12.20 8.40 7.28
C LEU A 174 -11.70 7.24 6.41
N ASP A 175 -12.44 6.82 5.39
CA ASP A 175 -12.08 5.70 4.51
C ASP A 175 -10.68 5.89 3.89
N ARG A 176 -10.33 7.13 3.51
CA ARG A 176 -8.97 7.49 3.04
C ARG A 176 -7.91 7.40 4.12
N ALA A 177 -8.26 7.70 5.36
CA ALA A 177 -7.35 7.72 6.50
C ALA A 177 -7.16 6.34 7.16
N GLN A 178 -8.06 5.38 6.95
CA GLN A 178 -8.05 4.11 7.69
C GLN A 178 -6.75 3.31 7.52
N VAL A 179 -6.11 3.37 6.35
CA VAL A 179 -4.83 2.68 6.12
C VAL A 179 -3.75 3.10 7.13
N PHE A 180 -3.76 4.36 7.60
CA PHE A 180 -2.80 4.83 8.60
C PHE A 180 -2.92 4.10 9.94
N VAL A 181 -4.11 3.57 10.28
CA VAL A 181 -4.31 2.76 11.49
C VAL A 181 -3.44 1.50 11.42
N SER A 182 -3.52 0.75 10.32
CA SER A 182 -2.69 -0.44 10.10
C SER A 182 -1.19 -0.13 10.02
N LEU A 183 -0.83 1.07 9.54
CA LEU A 183 0.57 1.42 9.28
C LEU A 183 1.30 2.00 10.49
N PHE A 184 0.59 2.50 11.51
CA PHE A 184 1.18 3.24 12.63
C PHE A 184 0.66 2.87 14.01
N ILE A 185 -0.40 2.08 14.11
CA ILE A 185 -0.97 1.64 15.39
C ILE A 185 -0.77 0.14 15.52
N GLU A 186 -0.04 -0.28 16.55
CA GLU A 186 0.10 -1.70 16.88
C GLU A 186 -1.27 -2.32 17.16
N ALA A 187 -1.53 -3.49 16.56
CA ALA A 187 -2.81 -4.17 16.49
C ALA A 187 -3.97 -3.35 15.86
N GLY A 188 -3.67 -2.25 15.16
CA GLY A 188 -4.65 -1.44 14.46
C GLY A 188 -5.17 -2.13 13.20
N THR A 189 -6.50 -2.18 13.05
CA THR A 189 -7.17 -2.65 11.83
C THR A 189 -8.16 -1.60 11.31
N PRO A 190 -8.42 -1.55 9.99
CA PRO A 190 -9.48 -0.72 9.43
C PRO A 190 -10.85 -1.03 10.06
N LEU A 191 -11.71 -0.03 10.12
CA LEU A 191 -13.09 -0.15 10.56
C LEU A 191 -14.00 -0.58 9.40
N GLU A 192 -14.98 -1.43 9.67
CA GLU A 192 -16.05 -1.71 8.72
C GLU A 192 -17.00 -0.49 8.69
N THR A 193 -16.88 0.35 7.66
CA THR A 193 -17.73 1.56 7.50
C THR A 193 -19.02 1.29 6.71
N GLU A 194 -19.21 0.08 6.20
CA GLU A 194 -20.45 -0.36 5.52
C GLU A 194 -21.53 -0.88 6.47
N ASP A 195 -21.27 -0.88 7.78
CA ASP A 195 -22.27 -1.28 8.75
C ASP A 195 -23.54 -0.41 8.65
N PRO A 196 -24.73 -1.00 8.93
CA PRO A 196 -26.00 -0.29 8.83
C PRO A 196 -26.04 0.96 9.74
N GLU A 197 -26.61 2.05 9.23
CA GLU A 197 -26.57 3.42 9.77
C GLU A 197 -26.79 3.58 11.29
N TRP A 198 -27.52 2.68 11.94
CA TRP A 198 -27.76 2.66 13.38
C TRP A 198 -26.53 2.28 14.23
N THR A 199 -25.53 1.58 13.69
CA THR A 199 -24.25 1.33 14.39
C THR A 199 -23.32 2.54 14.31
N LEU A 200 -23.47 3.36 13.27
CA LEU A 200 -22.66 4.56 13.03
C LEU A 200 -23.03 5.71 13.99
N GLU A 201 -24.27 5.74 14.50
CA GLU A 201 -24.72 6.69 15.54
C GLU A 201 -24.01 6.51 16.90
N ARG A 202 -23.35 5.36 17.12
CA ARG A 202 -22.57 5.09 18.33
C ARG A 202 -21.42 6.10 18.52
N TRP A 203 -20.93 6.69 17.44
CA TRP A 203 -19.79 7.60 17.44
C TRP A 203 -20.15 9.08 17.70
N THR A 204 -21.40 9.39 18.05
CA THR A 204 -21.88 10.76 18.28
C THR A 204 -22.28 11.12 19.72
N TYR A 205 -21.82 10.38 20.74
CA TYR A 205 -22.02 10.79 22.13
C TYR A 205 -20.69 11.19 22.80
N GLY A 206 -20.46 12.50 22.86
CA GLY A 206 -19.37 13.17 23.58
C GLY A 206 -19.50 14.68 23.49
#